data_AF-H3BNF8-F1
#
_entry.id   AF-H3BNF8-F1
#
_cell.length_a   1.000
_cell.length_b   1.000
_cell.length_c   1.000
_cell.angle_alpha   90.00
_cell.angle_beta   90.00
_cell.angle_gamma   90.00
#
_symmetry.space_group_name_H-M   'P 1'
#
loop_
_entity.id
_entity.type
_entity.pdbx_description
1 polymer ?
#
loop_
_entity_poly.entity_id
_entity_poly.type
_entity_poly.pdbx_seq_one_letter_code
_entity_poly.pdbx_strand_id
1 'polypeptide(L)'
;MKNYKAIGKIGEGTFSEVMKMQSLRDGNYYACKQMKQRFESIEQVNNLREIQALRRLNPHPNILMLHEVVLEKIPIIRKKNYALYVPVM
;
A
#
# COMPACT_ATOMS: atom_id res chain seq x y z
N MET A 1 0.87 8.51 -6.37
CA MET A 1 0.25 9.07 -5.15
C MET A 1 -0.58 10.36 -5.36
N LYS A 2 -1.07 10.72 -6.56
CA LYS A 2 -1.72 12.04 -6.79
C LYS A 2 -2.96 12.34 -5.92
N ASN A 3 -3.66 11.30 -5.45
CA ASN A 3 -4.89 11.45 -4.65
C ASN A 3 -4.65 11.24 -3.14
N TYR A 4 -3.40 11.16 -2.68
CA TYR A 4 -3.09 10.94 -1.28
C TYR A 4 -2.02 11.92 -0.81
N LYS A 5 -2.22 12.50 0.37
CA LYS A 5 -1.25 13.34 1.06
C LYS A 5 -0.57 12.56 2.18
N ALA A 6 0.76 12.47 2.16
CA ALA A 6 1.51 11.89 3.26
C ALA A 6 1.42 12.77 4.52
N ILE A 7 1.05 12.17 5.64
CA ILE A 7 0.95 12.83 6.95
C ILE A 7 2.21 12.56 7.77
N GLY A 8 2.69 11.32 7.79
CA GLY A 8 3.90 10.94 8.51
C GLY A 8 4.11 9.43 8.57
N LYS A 9 5.32 9.01 8.98
CA LYS A 9 5.66 7.60 9.20
C LYS A 9 5.01 7.13 10.50
N ILE A 10 4.30 6.01 10.44
CA ILE A 10 3.62 5.39 11.60
C ILE A 10 4.16 4.01 11.93
N GLY A 11 5.02 3.44 11.08
CA GLY A 11 5.63 2.15 11.34
C GLY A 11 6.80 1.84 10.41
N GLU A 12 7.64 0.92 10.85
CA GLU A 12 8.69 0.32 10.04
C GLU A 12 8.71 -1.19 10.28
N GLY A 13 8.81 -1.94 9.18
CA GLY A 13 9.10 -3.35 9.20
C GLY A 13 10.44 -3.62 8.52
N THR A 14 10.92 -4.85 8.67
CA THR A 14 12.17 -5.32 8.02
C THR A 14 12.16 -5.04 6.52
N PHE A 15 11.01 -5.24 5.86
CA PHE A 15 10.87 -5.15 4.41
C PHE A 15 9.98 -4.00 3.92
N SER A 16 9.51 -3.14 4.82
CA SER A 16 8.54 -2.09 4.49
C SER A 16 8.62 -0.90 5.41
N GLU A 17 8.10 0.22 4.94
CA GLU A 17 7.77 1.38 5.76
C GLU A 17 6.27 1.63 5.69
N VAL A 18 5.68 2.11 6.77
CA VAL A 18 4.24 2.39 6.84
C VAL A 18 4.05 3.88 7.07
N MET A 19 3.37 4.52 6.13
CA MET A 19 3.04 5.95 6.16
C MET A 19 1.55 6.13 6.39
N LYS A 20 1.16 7.05 7.29
CA LYS A 20 -0.21 7.54 7.34
C LYS A 20 -0.42 8.50 6.16
N MET A 21 -1.44 8.21 5.37
CA MET A 21 -1.85 8.97 4.19
C MET A 21 -3.28 9.48 4.42
N GLN A 22 -3.57 10.69 3.95
CA GLN A 22 -4.93 11.19 3.85
C GLN A 22 -5.34 11.14 2.39
N SER A 23 -6.46 10.49 2.09
CA SER A 23 -7.06 10.54 0.76
C SER A 23 -7.64 11.94 0.51
N LEU A 24 -7.32 12.49 -0.65
CA LEU A 24 -7.80 13.79 -1.11
C LEU A 24 -9.22 13.70 -1.70
N ARG A 25 -9.76 12.49 -1.85
CA ARG A 25 -11.10 12.26 -2.45
C ARG A 25 -12.21 12.27 -1.39
N ASP A 26 -11.98 11.57 -0.29
CA ASP A 26 -12.96 11.36 0.79
C ASP A 26 -12.50 11.96 2.13
N GLY A 27 -11.25 12.45 2.22
CA GLY A 27 -10.68 13.00 3.45
C GLY A 27 -10.24 11.94 4.49
N ASN A 28 -10.47 10.65 4.22
CA ASN A 28 -10.20 9.56 5.16
C ASN A 28 -8.70 9.24 5.27
N TYR A 29 -8.33 8.63 6.38
CA TYR A 29 -6.95 8.21 6.65
C TYR A 29 -6.73 6.73 6.29
N TYR A 30 -5.61 6.49 5.62
CA TYR A 30 -5.17 5.18 5.18
C TYR A 30 -3.72 4.94 5.61
N ALA A 31 -3.37 3.72 5.99
CA ALA A 31 -2.01 3.28 6.13
C ALA A 31 -1.50 2.80 4.77
N CYS A 32 -0.41 3.41 4.30
CA CYS A 32 0.32 3.04 3.10
C CYS A 32 1.54 2.21 3.49
N LYS A 33 1.49 0.89 3.28
CA LYS A 33 2.66 0.01 3.43
C LYS A 33 3.47 0.06 2.15
N GLN A 34 4.55 0.83 2.17
CA GLN A 34 5.51 0.91 1.08
C GLN A 34 6.57 -0.15 1.25
N MET A 35 6.81 -0.94 0.22
CA MET A 35 7.72 -2.08 0.33
C MET A 35 9.08 -1.74 -0.25
N LYS A 36 10.13 -2.13 0.48
CA LYS A 36 11.53 -1.89 0.12
C LYS A 36 11.96 -2.75 -1.08
N GLN A 37 11.30 -3.90 -1.26
CA GLN A 37 11.47 -4.77 -2.42
C GLN A 37 10.90 -4.13 -3.69
N ARG A 38 11.58 -4.38 -4.82
CA ARG A 38 11.24 -3.86 -6.14
C ARG A 38 10.40 -4.86 -6.92
N PHE A 39 9.50 -4.35 -7.75
CA PHE A 39 8.62 -5.14 -8.59
C PHE A 39 8.57 -4.55 -10.01
N GLU A 40 8.45 -5.42 -11.00
CA GLU A 40 8.42 -5.01 -12.42
C GLU A 40 6.99 -4.82 -12.92
N SER A 41 6.07 -5.63 -12.40
CA SER A 41 4.66 -5.64 -12.80
C SER A 41 3.72 -5.70 -11.59
N ILE A 42 2.47 -5.27 -11.80
CA ILE A 42 1.40 -5.43 -10.81
C ILE A 42 1.06 -6.90 -10.58
N GLU A 43 1.30 -7.76 -11.57
CA GLU A 43 1.07 -9.19 -11.50
C GLU A 43 2.00 -9.87 -10.48
N GLN A 44 3.28 -9.48 -10.45
CA GLN A 44 4.22 -9.95 -9.42
C GLN A 44 3.75 -9.55 -8.02
N VAL A 45 3.21 -8.34 -7.85
CA VAL A 45 2.65 -7.88 -6.58
C VAL A 45 1.41 -8.69 -6.21
N ASN A 46 0.52 -8.96 -7.18
CA ASN A 46 -0.68 -9.76 -6.96
C ASN A 46 -0.39 -11.22 -6.57
N ASN A 47 0.79 -11.73 -6.92
CA ASN A 47 1.24 -13.08 -6.56
C ASN A 47 1.84 -13.16 -5.15
N LEU A 48 1.97 -12.04 -4.44
CA LEU A 48 2.40 -12.06 -3.04
C LEU A 48 1.32 -12.66 -2.14
N ARG A 49 1.72 -13.56 -1.24
CA ARG A 49 0.83 -14.24 -0.29
C ARG A 49 -0.01 -13.24 0.52
N GLU A 50 0.57 -12.12 0.94
CA GLU A 50 -0.13 -11.07 1.69
C GLU A 50 -1.28 -10.46 0.86
N ILE A 51 -1.05 -10.17 -0.43
CA ILE A 51 -2.08 -9.63 -1.33
C ILE A 51 -3.16 -10.67 -1.60
N GLN A 52 -2.77 -11.92 -1.86
CA GLN A 52 -3.72 -13.02 -2.10
C GLN A 52 -4.62 -13.26 -0.89
N ALA A 53 -4.05 -13.26 0.32
CA ALA A 53 -4.80 -13.43 1.55
C ALA A 53 -5.79 -12.28 1.75
N LEU A 54 -5.34 -11.02 1.67
CA LEU A 54 -6.21 -9.86 1.85
C LEU A 54 -7.33 -9.80 0.80
N ARG A 55 -7.07 -10.17 -0.46
CA ARG A 55 -8.12 -10.25 -1.49
C ARG A 55 -9.15 -11.34 -1.20
N ARG A 56 -8.70 -12.52 -0.75
CA ARG A 56 -9.58 -13.66 -0.48
C ARG A 56 -10.44 -13.46 0.77
N LEU A 57 -9.93 -12.70 1.75
CA LEU A 57 -10.59 -12.46 3.03
C LEU A 57 -11.45 -11.19 3.03
N ASN A 58 -11.50 -10.44 1.93
CA ASN A 58 -12.30 -9.22 1.80
C ASN A 58 -13.73 -9.54 1.29
N PRO A 59 -14.81 -9.05 1.93
CA PRO A 59 -14.85 -8.28 3.18
C PRO A 59 -14.94 -9.17 4.43
N HIS A 60 -14.21 -8.80 5.49
CA HIS A 60 -14.35 -9.41 6.80
C HIS A 60 -14.13 -8.36 7.90
N PRO A 61 -14.99 -8.27 8.94
CA PRO A 61 -14.99 -7.18 9.91
C PRO A 61 -13.73 -7.08 10.76
N ASN A 62 -13.06 -8.22 11.01
CA ASN A 62 -11.86 -8.28 11.88
C ASN A 62 -10.55 -8.46 11.09
N ILE A 63 -10.57 -8.29 9.76
CA ILE A 63 -9.38 -8.42 8.91
C ILE A 63 -9.23 -7.10 8.14
N LEU A 64 -7.98 -6.62 8.04
CA LEU A 64 -7.70 -5.40 7.31
C LEU A 64 -8.17 -5.53 5.85
N MET A 65 -8.95 -4.54 5.41
CA MET A 65 -9.41 -4.48 4.03
C MET A 65 -8.33 -3.87 3.13
N LEU A 66 -8.01 -4.58 2.05
CA LEU A 66 -7.19 -4.03 0.98
C LEU A 66 -7.99 -3.00 0.17
N HIS A 67 -7.65 -1.72 0.29
CA HIS A 67 -8.31 -0.65 -0.48
C HIS A 67 -7.75 -0.56 -1.90
N GLU A 68 -6.43 -0.40 -2.03
CA GLU A 68 -5.78 -0.18 -3.33
C GLU A 68 -4.34 -0.73 -3.31
N VAL A 69 -3.89 -1.26 -4.45
CA VAL A 69 -2.49 -1.60 -4.72
C VAL A 69 -1.97 -0.64 -5.78
N VAL A 70 -0.94 0.13 -5.44
CA VAL A 70 -0.33 1.09 -6.37
C VAL A 70 1.11 0.70 -6.64
N LEU A 71 1.48 0.69 -7.92
CA LEU A 71 2.85 0.48 -8.36
C LEU A 71 3.41 1.82 -8.87
N GLU A 72 4.32 2.44 -8.11
CA GLU A 72 4.82 3.78 -8.42
C GLU A 72 6.19 3.71 -9.11
N LYS A 73 6.33 4.39 -10.26
CA LYS A 73 7.61 4.56 -10.93
C LYS A 73 8.39 5.68 -10.25
N ILE A 74 9.56 5.37 -9.70
CA ILE A 74 10.47 6.41 -9.23
C ILE A 74 11.19 6.97 -10.49
N PRO A 75 11.12 8.27 -10.80
CA PRO A 75 11.62 8.79 -12.09
C PRO A 75 13.13 8.63 -12.28
N ILE A 76 13.89 8.75 -11.19
CA ILE A 76 15.37 8.79 -11.21
C ILE A 76 15.97 7.40 -11.34
N ILE A 77 15.24 6.38 -10.90
CA ILE A 77 15.69 5.00 -10.93
C ILE A 77 14.55 4.23 -11.53
N ARG A 78 14.67 3.69 -12.75
CA ARG A 78 13.66 2.86 -13.46
C ARG A 78 13.20 1.64 -12.64
N LYS A 79 12.63 1.87 -11.47
CA LYS A 79 12.39 0.95 -10.38
C LYS A 79 11.01 1.29 -9.86
N LYS A 80 10.18 0.26 -9.68
CA LYS A 80 8.85 0.43 -9.13
C LYS A 80 8.78 -0.23 -7.76
N ASN A 81 8.29 0.53 -6.79
CA ASN A 81 7.92 0.01 -5.47
C ASN A 81 6.40 -0.07 -5.42
N TYR A 82 5.87 -0.97 -4.59
CA TYR A 82 4.43 -1.06 -4.37
C TYR A 82 4.02 -0.47 -3.03
N ALA A 83 2.81 0.09 -3.01
CA ALA A 83 2.15 0.65 -1.85
C ALA A 83 0.79 -0.05 -1.65
N LEU A 84 0.58 -0.56 -0.44
CA LEU A 84 -0.69 -1.12 0.00
C LEU A 84 -1.45 -0.07 0.81
N TYR A 85 -2.66 0.29 0.40
CA TYR A 85 -3.52 1.17 1.19
C TYR A 85 -4.51 0.32 1.98
N VAL A 86 -4.48 0.43 3.29
CA VAL A 86 -5.47 -0.14 4.20
C VAL A 86 -6.07 0.97 5.07
N PRO A 87 -7.37 0.94 5.43
CA PRO A 87 -7.94 1.94 6.34
C PRO A 87 -7.18 1.97 7.68
N VAL A 88 -6.99 3.17 8.25
CA VAL A 88 -6.54 3.30 9.64
C VAL A 88 -7.78 3.16 10.51
N MET A 89 -7.84 2.12 11.36
CA MET A 89 -8.87 2.00 12.41
C MET A 89 -8.70 3.08 13.46
#